data_AF-A0AA47EKK4-F1
#
_entry.id   AF-A0AA47EKK4-F1
#
_cell.length_a   1.000
_cell.length_b   1.000
_cell.length_c   1.000
_cell.angle_alpha   90.00
_cell.angle_beta   90.00
_cell.angle_gamma   90.00
#
_symmetry.space_group_name_H-M   'P 1'
#
loop_
_entity.id
_entity.type
_entity.pdbx_description
1 polymer ?
#
loop_
_entity_poly.entity_id
_entity_poly.type
_entity_poly.pdbx_seq_one_letter_code
_entity_poly.pdbx_strand_id
1 'polypeptide(L)' 'MDFMDFRYVSGNERENLYKEVLTEPMTTVAKRYNMSDSVLRKNCRRLGIPLATSGYWSKIKAGKKIAKDPLPDVY' A
#
# COMPACT_ATOMS: atom_id res chain seq x y z
N MET A 1 -19.59 4.10 2.56
CA MET A 1 -18.23 3.89 2.01
C MET A 1 -17.41 5.10 2.40
N ASP A 2 -16.58 4.97 3.42
CA ASP A 2 -15.70 6.06 3.85
C ASP A 2 -14.53 6.13 2.88
N PHE A 3 -14.48 7.21 2.09
CA PHE A 3 -13.33 7.51 1.24
C PHE A 3 -12.22 7.94 2.19
N MET A 4 -11.24 7.07 2.40
CA MET A 4 -10.03 7.40 3.14
C MET A 4 -9.45 8.72 2.62
N ASP A 5 -9.51 9.78 3.43
CA ASP A 5 -8.97 11.08 3.03
C ASP A 5 -7.45 11.02 3.19
N PHE A 6 -6.75 10.80 2.09
CA PHE A 6 -5.29 10.71 2.10
C PHE A 6 -4.59 11.98 2.61
N ARG A 7 -5.29 13.12 2.79
CA ARG A 7 -4.75 14.31 3.46
C ARG A 7 -4.74 14.18 4.98
N TYR A 8 -5.60 13.35 5.56
CA TYR A 8 -5.72 13.12 6.99
C TYR A 8 -5.79 11.61 7.27
N VAL A 9 -4.62 10.99 7.38
CA VAL A 9 -4.49 9.54 7.62
C VAL A 9 -4.05 9.31 9.06
N SER A 10 -4.88 8.60 9.83
CA SER A 10 -4.57 8.17 11.19
C SER A 10 -3.52 7.03 11.21
N GLY A 11 -2.88 6.77 12.36
CA GLY A 11 -1.90 5.67 12.49
C GLY A 11 -2.45 4.30 12.06
N ASN A 12 -3.67 3.96 12.50
CA ASN A 12 -4.36 2.73 12.09
C ASN A 12 -4.66 2.67 10.59
N GLU A 13 -5.03 3.80 10.02
CA GLU A 13 -5.37 3.92 8.60
C GLU A 13 -4.13 3.70 7.73
N ARG A 14 -3.00 4.30 8.11
CA ARG A 14 -1.72 4.05 7.46
C ARG A 14 -1.31 2.58 7.53
N GLU A 15 -1.46 1.95 8.68
CA GLU A 15 -1.14 0.53 8.84
C GLU A 15 -2.04 -0.36 7.99
N ASN A 16 -3.34 -0.07 7.95
CA ASN A 16 -4.28 -0.80 7.12
C ASN A 16 -3.93 -0.64 5.63
N LEU A 17 -3.65 0.58 5.18
CA LEU A 17 -3.21 0.84 3.81
C LEU A 17 -1.94 0.06 3.49
N TYR A 18 -0.96 0.03 4.39
CA TYR A 18 0.26 -0.77 4.22
C TYR A 18 -0.04 -2.26 4.04
N LYS A 19 -0.90 -2.83 4.89
CA LYS A 19 -1.32 -4.23 4.77
C LYS A 19 -1.94 -4.48 3.40
N GLU A 20 -2.82 -3.60 2.95
CA GLU A 20 -3.47 -3.70 1.64
C GLU A 20 -2.48 -3.64 0.47
N VAL A 21 -1.58 -2.65 0.43
CA VAL A 21 -0.52 -2.57 -0.60
C VAL A 21 0.57 -3.62 -0.43
N LEU A 22 0.55 -4.44 0.62
CA LEU A 22 1.45 -5.60 0.76
C LEU A 22 0.78 -6.91 0.35
N THR A 23 -0.55 -7.00 0.51
CA THR A 23 -1.35 -8.16 0.10
C THR A 23 -1.74 -8.12 -1.37
N GLU A 24 -2.01 -6.94 -1.91
CA GLU A 24 -2.52 -6.76 -3.27
C GLU A 24 -1.71 -5.74 -4.06
N PRO A 25 -1.58 -5.92 -5.39
CA PRO A 25 -0.88 -4.97 -6.23
C PRO A 25 -1.56 -3.61 -6.17
N MET A 26 -0.77 -2.54 -6.22
CA MET A 26 -1.25 -1.16 -6.13
C MET A 26 -2.35 -0.83 -7.13
N THR A 27 -2.37 -1.46 -8.30
CA THR A 27 -3.42 -1.29 -9.30
C THR A 27 -4.78 -1.76 -8.80
N THR A 28 -4.83 -2.82 -7.99
CA THR A 28 -6.07 -3.31 -7.37
C THR A 28 -6.49 -2.43 -6.21
N VAL A 29 -5.54 -2.07 -5.33
CA VAL A 29 -5.80 -1.19 -4.19
C VAL A 29 -6.29 0.18 -4.66
N ALA A 30 -5.65 0.77 -5.67
CA ALA A 30 -6.03 2.06 -6.23
C ALA A 30 -7.45 2.03 -6.83
N LYS A 31 -7.88 0.91 -7.44
CA LYS A 31 -9.27 0.75 -7.90
C LYS A 31 -10.29 0.77 -6.76
N ARG A 32 -9.98 0.19 -5.58
CA ARG A 32 -10.88 0.24 -4.41
C ARG A 32 -11.09 1.66 -3.93
N TYR A 33 -10.03 2.47 -3.95
CA TYR A 33 -10.08 3.90 -3.60
C TYR A 33 -10.46 4.80 -4.78
N ASN A 34 -10.93 4.23 -5.90
CA ASN A 34 -11.32 4.95 -7.11
C ASN A 34 -10.27 5.97 -7.60
N MET A 35 -8.99 5.60 -7.51
CA MET A 35 -7.85 6.45 -7.85
C MET A 35 -6.88 5.74 -8.78
N SER A 36 -6.02 6.50 -9.46
CA SER A 36 -4.95 5.92 -10.28
C SER A 36 -3.80 5.42 -9.40
N ASP A 37 -3.11 4.37 -9.84
CA ASP A 37 -1.94 3.79 -9.17
C ASP A 37 -0.83 4.84 -8.92
N SER A 38 -0.67 5.78 -9.84
CA SER A 38 0.29 6.89 -9.71
C SER A 38 -0.07 7.85 -8.58
N VAL A 39 -1.37 8.10 -8.35
CA VAL A 39 -1.86 8.95 -7.24
C VAL A 39 -1.66 8.22 -5.92
N LEU A 40 -2.03 6.93 -5.86
CA LEU A 40 -1.81 6.10 -4.68
C LEU A 40 -0.32 6.05 -4.30
N ARG A 41 0.60 5.90 -5.28
CA ARG A 41 2.06 5.96 -5.04
C ARG A 41 2.52 7.29 -4.48
N LYS A 42 1.95 8.41 -4.92
CA LYS A 42 2.28 9.73 -4.37
C LYS A 42 1.86 9.82 -2.91
N ASN A 43 0.66 9.34 -2.58
CA ASN A 43 0.15 9.31 -1.22
C ASN A 43 0.99 8.39 -0.32
N CYS A 44 1.28 7.15 -0.73
CA CYS A 44 2.13 6.25 0.05
C CYS A 44 3.51 6.85 0.34
N ARG A 45 4.13 7.52 -0.65
CA ARG A 45 5.40 8.23 -0.44
C ARG A 45 5.27 9.37 0.56
N ARG A 46 4.21 10.18 0.48
CA ARG A 46 3.93 11.24 1.46
C ARG A 46 3.73 10.70 2.86
N LEU A 47 3.06 9.56 2.98
CA LEU A 47 2.78 8.86 4.24
C LEU A 47 3.97 8.05 4.77
N GLY A 48 5.12 8.03 4.07
CA GLY A 48 6.28 7.21 4.46
C GLY A 48 5.99 5.71 4.46
N ILE A 49 5.03 5.24 3.65
CA ILE A 49 4.69 3.83 3.52
C ILE A 49 5.65 3.18 2.51
N PRO A 50 6.45 2.17 2.91
CA PRO A 50 7.35 1.50 2.00
C PRO A 50 6.54 0.72 0.96
N LEU A 51 6.75 1.08 -0.30
CA LEU A 51 6.09 0.45 -1.43
C LEU A 51 6.85 -0.81 -1.83
N ALA A 52 6.13 -1.91 -2.00
CA ALA A 52 6.67 -3.12 -2.61
C ALA A 52 7.25 -2.80 -3.99
N THR A 53 8.53 -3.13 -4.20
CA THR A 53 9.20 -2.93 -5.50
C THR A 53 8.53 -3.78 -6.58
N SER A 54 8.65 -3.38 -7.85
CA SER A 54 8.03 -4.12 -8.95
C SER A 54 8.43 -5.60 -8.99
N GLY A 55 9.67 -5.93 -8.60
CA GLY A 55 10.16 -7.30 -8.49
C GLY A 55 9.50 -8.13 -7.37
N TYR A 56 8.98 -7.49 -6.32
CA TYR A 56 8.21 -8.15 -5.26
C TYR A 56 6.92 -8.77 -5.81
N TRP A 57 6.19 -8.01 -6.64
CA TRP A 57 4.94 -8.48 -7.25
C TRP A 57 5.15 -9.59 -8.28
N SER A 58 6.25 -9.54 -9.04
CA SER A 58 6.62 -10.64 -9.94
C SER A 58 6.87 -11.93 -9.17
N LYS A 59 7.48 -11.87 -7.98
CA LYS A 59 7.70 -13.03 -7.09
C LYS A 59 6.39 -13.54 -6.49
N ILE A 60 5.48 -12.65 -6.07
CA ILE A 60 4.13 -13.04 -5.57
C ILE A 60 3.32 -13.70 -6.67
N LYS A 61 3.29 -13.12 -7.88
CA LYS A 61 2.56 -13.68 -9.02
C LYS A 61 3.12 -15.05 -9.43
N ALA A 62 4.42 -15.28 -9.23
CA ALA A 62 5.07 -16.58 -9.42
C ALA A 62 4.78 -17.59 -8.28
N GLY A 63 3.90 -17.27 -7.32
CA GLY A 63 3.50 -18.17 -6.23
C GLY A 63 4.54 -18.31 -5.11
N LYS A 64 5.57 -17.45 -5.07
CA LYS A 64 6.57 -17.51 -3.99
C LYS A 64 5.99 -16.95 -2.70
N LYS A 65 6.17 -17.67 -1.59
CA LYS A 65 5.97 -17.14 -0.24
C LYS A 65 7.05 -16.09 0.02
N ILE A 66 6.67 -14.81 0.01
CA ILE A 66 7.56 -13.73 0.40
C ILE A 66 7.27 -13.39 1.86
N ALA A 67 8.33 -13.31 2.67
CA ALA A 67 8.23 -12.77 4.01
C ALA A 67 7.77 -11.31 3.89
N LYS A 68 6.66 -10.98 4.54
CA LYS A 68 6.15 -9.62 4.63
C LYS A 68 7.08 -8.87 5.57
N ASP A 69 7.80 -7.87 5.07
CA ASP A 69 8.49 -6.95 5.96
C ASP A 69 7.43 -6.28 6.87
N PRO A 70 7.72 -6.08 8.16
CA PRO A 70 6.84 -5.33 9.04
C PRO A 70 6.86 -3.84 8.66
N LEU A 71 5.73 -3.15 8.85
CA LEU A 71 5.69 -1.71 8.70
C LEU A 71 6.64 -1.09 9.74
N PRO A 72 7.56 -0.19 9.36
CA PRO A 72 8.30 0.57 10.34
C PRO A 72 7.33 1.48 11.09
N ASP A 73 7.31 1.32 12.40
CA ASP A 73 6.59 2.17 13.34
C ASP A 73 7.26 3.55 13.29
N VAL A 74 6.64 4.52 12.62
CA VAL A 74 7.09 5.91 12.72
C VAL A 74 6.18 6.61 13.72
N TYR A 75 6.73 6.80 14.91
CA TYR A 75 6.23 7.72 15.92
C TYR A 75 6.47 9.16 15.50
#